data_AF-A0A3E0P5R5-F1
#
_entry.id   AF-A0A3E0P5R5-F1
#
_cell.length_a   1.000
_cell.length_b   1.000
_cell.length_c   1.000
_cell.angle_alpha   90.00
_cell.angle_beta   90.00
_cell.angle_gamma   90.00
#
_symmetry.space_group_name_H-M   'P 1'
#
loop_
_entity.id
_entity.type
_entity.pdbx_description
1 polymer ?
#
loop_
_entity_poly.entity_id
_entity_poly.type
_entity_poly.pdbx_seq_one_letter_code
_entity_poly.pdbx_strand_id
1 'polypeptide(L)'
;MDDGPKSDGGEKAPKSAYELALERLERDGIARPSATSLSAETKAAMADARSRAEARVAELEILHRKRLREITDREERDKAERNFRAERERIESSRDRELERLRSGG
;
A
#
# COMPACT_ATOMS: atom_id res chain seq x y z
N MET A 1 -58.86 8.50 32.73
CA MET A 1 -57.95 9.55 32.22
C MET A 1 -56.90 9.70 33.30
N ASP A 2 -55.68 9.26 32.99
CA ASP A 2 -54.46 10.09 33.09
C ASP A 2 -53.62 9.46 34.22
N ASP A 3 -52.35 9.13 34.13
CA ASP A 3 -51.33 9.39 33.12
C ASP A 3 -50.27 8.29 33.31
N GLY A 4 -49.80 7.67 32.23
CA GLY A 4 -48.72 6.67 32.29
C GLY A 4 -47.37 7.33 32.61
N PRO A 5 -46.43 6.66 33.29
CA PRO A 5 -45.13 7.27 33.55
C PRO A 5 -44.40 7.53 32.23
N LYS A 6 -44.16 8.81 31.97
CA LYS A 6 -43.39 9.33 30.84
C LYS A 6 -41.94 8.86 30.96
N SER A 7 -41.44 8.28 29.89
CA SER A 7 -40.02 8.06 29.65
C SER A 7 -39.35 9.41 29.38
N ASP A 8 -38.45 9.83 30.27
CA ASP A 8 -37.53 10.96 30.11
C ASP A 8 -36.17 10.55 30.68
N GLY A 9 -35.10 10.78 29.94
CA GLY A 9 -33.73 10.56 30.41
C GLY A 9 -32.81 9.74 29.49
N GLY A 10 -32.96 9.88 28.17
CA GLY A 10 -31.96 9.36 27.23
C GLY A 10 -30.76 10.29 27.11
N GLU A 11 -29.96 10.45 28.17
CA GLU A 11 -28.68 11.16 28.08
C GLU A 11 -27.76 10.40 27.12
N LYS A 12 -27.40 11.04 25.99
CA LYS A 12 -26.40 10.47 25.08
C LYS A 12 -25.09 10.32 25.84
N ALA A 13 -24.55 9.11 25.88
CA ALA A 13 -23.26 8.82 26.49
C ALA A 13 -22.20 9.84 26.04
N PRO A 14 -21.28 10.24 26.94
CA PRO A 14 -20.25 11.21 26.60
C PRO A 14 -19.42 10.70 25.42
N LYS A 15 -19.15 11.59 24.46
CA LYS A 15 -18.32 11.29 23.30
C LYS A 15 -16.96 10.79 23.75
N SER A 16 -16.47 9.76 23.08
CA SER A 16 -15.11 9.25 23.26
C SER A 16 -14.07 10.29 22.84
N ALA A 17 -12.84 10.13 23.35
CA ALA A 17 -11.70 10.95 22.94
C ALA A 17 -11.46 10.92 21.42
N TYR A 18 -11.76 9.78 20.79
CA TYR A 18 -11.68 9.60 19.34
C TYR A 18 -12.71 10.45 18.60
N GLU A 19 -13.96 10.45 19.04
CA GLU A 19 -15.03 11.26 18.42
C GLU A 19 -14.75 12.76 18.54
N LEU A 20 -14.25 13.20 19.69
CA LEU A 20 -13.84 14.60 19.90
C LEU A 20 -12.67 15.01 18.99
N ALA A 21 -11.72 14.10 18.74
CA ALA A 21 -10.62 14.35 17.81
C ALA A 21 -11.11 14.49 16.36
N LEU A 22 -12.08 13.68 15.92
CA LEU A 22 -12.65 13.79 14.58
C LEU A 22 -13.49 15.06 14.40
N GLU A 23 -14.25 15.47 15.40
CA GLU A 23 -14.98 16.76 15.37
C GLU A 23 -14.03 17.96 15.27
N ARG A 24 -12.86 17.86 15.91
CA ARG A 24 -11.81 18.87 15.77
C ARG A 24 -11.27 18.94 14.34
N LEU A 25 -11.02 17.79 13.70
CA LEU A 25 -10.59 17.75 12.30
C LEU A 25 -11.64 18.34 11.36
N GLU A 26 -12.92 18.02 11.55
CA GLU A 26 -14.03 18.57 10.76
C GLU A 26 -14.13 20.10 10.91
N ARG A 27 -14.00 20.60 12.15
CA ARG A 27 -13.97 22.05 12.41
C ARG A 27 -12.80 22.75 11.73
N ASP A 28 -11.66 22.07 11.64
CA ASP A 28 -10.46 22.59 10.98
C ASP A 28 -10.53 22.40 9.44
N GLY A 29 -11.67 21.95 8.90
CA GLY A 29 -11.90 21.76 7.46
C GLY A 29 -11.19 20.53 6.87
N ILE A 30 -10.65 19.67 7.73
CA ILE A 30 -9.93 18.46 7.33
C ILE A 30 -10.95 17.34 7.18
N ALA A 31 -11.07 16.80 5.97
CA ALA A 31 -11.97 15.69 5.69
C ALA A 31 -11.66 14.50 6.60
N ARG A 32 -12.71 13.91 7.21
CA ARG A 32 -12.58 12.65 7.96
C ARG A 32 -11.86 11.62 7.08
N PRO A 33 -10.87 10.89 7.62
CA PRO A 33 -10.34 9.72 6.94
C PRO A 33 -11.51 8.78 6.64
N SER A 34 -11.73 8.42 5.38
CA SER A 34 -12.73 7.40 5.08
C SER A 34 -12.30 6.10 5.78
N ALA A 35 -13.25 5.29 6.24
CA ALA A 35 -12.94 3.98 6.80
C ALA A 35 -12.18 3.06 5.80
N THR A 36 -12.18 3.43 4.52
CA THR A 36 -11.45 2.81 3.41
C THR A 36 -10.11 3.48 3.07
N SER A 37 -9.73 4.56 3.75
CA SER A 37 -8.50 5.28 3.47
C SER A 37 -7.30 4.63 4.16
N LEU A 38 -6.25 4.32 3.38
CA LEU A 38 -5.02 3.75 3.91
C LEU A 38 -4.33 4.75 4.86
N SER A 39 -3.76 4.24 5.95
CA SER A 39 -2.96 5.04 6.89
C SER A 39 -1.75 5.66 6.17
N ALA A 40 -1.22 6.75 6.73
CA ALA A 40 -0.02 7.39 6.20
C ALA A 40 1.18 6.42 6.22
N GLU A 41 1.29 5.60 7.25
CA GLU A 41 2.31 4.56 7.38
C GLU A 41 2.19 3.49 6.29
N THR A 42 0.99 2.96 6.05
CA THR A 42 0.74 2.01 4.97
C THR A 42 1.10 2.59 3.61
N LYS A 43 0.73 3.86 3.35
CA LYS A 43 1.09 4.55 2.11
C LYS A 43 2.61 4.69 1.96
N ALA A 44 3.31 5.04 3.03
CA ALA A 44 4.77 5.15 3.02
C ALA A 44 5.44 3.80 2.76
N ALA A 45 4.98 2.73 3.43
CA ALA A 45 5.48 1.37 3.22
C ALA A 45 5.24 0.89 1.78
N MET A 46 4.08 1.20 1.19
CA MET A 46 3.80 0.87 -0.21
C MET A 46 4.70 1.63 -1.18
N ALA A 47 4.99 2.91 -0.90
CA ALA A 47 5.91 3.71 -1.72
C ALA A 47 7.34 3.14 -1.65
N ASP A 48 7.80 2.77 -0.45
CA ASP A 48 9.10 2.13 -0.26
C ASP A 48 9.20 0.78 -1.00
N ALA A 49 8.18 -0.08 -0.89
CA ALA A 49 8.14 -1.35 -1.61
C ALA A 49 8.26 -1.17 -3.14
N ARG A 50 7.60 -0.13 -3.70
CA ARG A 50 7.73 0.22 -5.12
C ARG A 50 9.15 0.67 -5.46
N SER A 51 9.70 1.60 -4.68
CA SER A 51 11.05 2.14 -4.90
C SER A 51 12.12 1.03 -4.85
N ARG A 52 12.04 0.12 -3.88
CA ARG A 52 12.96 -1.03 -3.78
C ARG A 52 12.85 -1.96 -4.98
N ALA A 53 11.64 -2.22 -5.47
CA ALA A 53 11.44 -3.05 -6.66
C ALA A 53 11.99 -2.37 -7.93
N GLU A 54 11.74 -1.07 -8.10
CA GLU A 54 12.27 -0.27 -9.21
C GLU A 54 13.80 -0.27 -9.23
N ALA A 55 14.43 -0.05 -8.07
CA ALA A 55 15.89 -0.09 -7.93
C ALA A 55 16.47 -1.46 -8.35
N ARG A 56 15.83 -2.56 -7.91
CA ARG A 56 16.24 -3.92 -8.29
C ARG A 56 16.08 -4.21 -9.78
N VAL A 57 15.00 -3.73 -10.40
CA VAL A 57 14.81 -3.86 -11.85
C VAL A 57 15.87 -3.06 -12.59
N ALA A 58 16.17 -1.83 -12.16
CA ALA A 58 17.20 -1.01 -12.79
C ALA A 58 18.60 -1.65 -12.71
N GLU A 59 18.95 -2.21 -11.54
CA GLU A 59 20.19 -2.98 -11.37
C GLU A 59 20.22 -4.20 -12.31
N LEU A 60 19.15 -4.98 -12.33
CA LEU A 60 19.01 -6.14 -13.21
C LEU A 60 19.18 -5.76 -14.69
N GLU A 61 18.60 -4.65 -15.13
CA GLU A 61 18.72 -4.13 -16.50
C GLU A 61 20.15 -3.69 -16.84
N ILE A 62 20.86 -3.07 -15.89
CA ILE A 62 22.28 -2.71 -16.07
C ILE A 62 23.12 -3.97 -16.25
N LEU A 63 22.96 -4.95 -15.36
CA LEU A 63 23.70 -6.22 -15.40
C LEU A 63 23.39 -7.01 -16.67
N HIS A 64 22.12 -7.09 -17.07
CA HIS A 64 21.70 -7.76 -18.30
C HIS A 64 22.30 -7.09 -19.54
N ARG A 65 22.22 -5.76 -19.64
CA ARG A 65 22.83 -5.03 -20.76
C ARG A 65 24.34 -5.23 -20.83
N LYS A 66 25.04 -5.27 -19.70
CA LYS A 66 26.47 -5.59 -19.66
C LYS A 66 26.71 -7.00 -20.20
N ARG A 67 26.00 -7.99 -19.67
CA ARG A 67 26.11 -9.39 -20.08
C ARG A 67 25.86 -9.59 -21.57
N LEU A 68 24.84 -8.94 -22.15
CA LEU A 68 24.51 -9.08 -23.58
C LEU A 68 25.61 -8.57 -24.53
N ARG A 69 26.46 -7.64 -24.06
CA ARG A 69 27.61 -7.15 -24.84
C ARG A 69 28.75 -8.18 -24.90
N GLU A 70 28.83 -9.06 -23.90
CA GLU A 70 29.87 -10.08 -23.77
C GLU A 70 29.49 -11.39 -24.48
N ILE A 71 28.20 -11.62 -24.75
CA ILE A 71 27.70 -12.84 -25.40
C ILE A 71 27.68 -12.69 -26.92
N THR A 72 28.42 -13.58 -27.60
CA THR A 72 28.43 -13.70 -29.07
C THR A 72 27.57 -14.86 -29.58
N ASP A 73 27.37 -15.89 -28.76
CA ASP A 73 26.54 -17.04 -29.12
C ASP A 73 25.04 -16.73 -29.04
N ARG A 74 24.29 -17.21 -30.04
CA ARG A 74 22.84 -16.91 -30.15
C ARG A 74 22.03 -17.63 -29.08
N GLU A 75 22.34 -18.90 -28.79
CA GLU A 75 21.60 -19.69 -27.81
C GLU A 75 21.83 -19.18 -26.39
N GLU A 76 23.08 -18.80 -26.08
CA GLU A 76 23.45 -18.16 -24.82
C GLU A 76 22.75 -16.81 -24.65
N ARG A 77 22.64 -16.02 -25.73
CA ARG A 77 21.91 -14.75 -25.72
C ARG A 77 20.43 -14.96 -25.43
N ASP A 78 19.80 -15.92 -26.11
CA ASP A 78 18.39 -16.26 -25.89
C ASP A 78 18.15 -16.77 -24.46
N LYS A 79 19.08 -17.55 -23.90
CA LYS A 79 19.02 -18.00 -22.51
C LYS A 79 19.14 -16.82 -21.52
N ALA A 80 20.08 -15.91 -21.76
CA ALA A 80 20.25 -14.72 -20.93
C ALA A 80 18.98 -13.85 -20.93
N GLU A 81 18.37 -13.67 -22.10
CA GLU A 81 17.12 -12.91 -22.28
C GLU A 81 15.94 -13.57 -21.56
N ARG A 82 15.77 -14.89 -21.65
CA ARG A 82 14.74 -15.62 -20.89
C ARG A 82 14.91 -15.46 -19.38
N ASN A 83 16.14 -15.58 -18.91
CA ASN A 83 16.45 -15.43 -17.48
C ASN A 83 16.16 -14.01 -16.99
N PHE A 84 16.53 -12.99 -17.77
CA PHE A 84 16.23 -11.60 -17.46
C PHE A 84 14.72 -11.36 -17.29
N ARG A 85 13.91 -11.87 -18.23
CA ARG A 85 12.44 -11.73 -18.18
C ARG A 85 11.86 -12.42 -16.95
N ALA A 86 12.27 -13.65 -16.66
CA ALA A 86 11.80 -14.40 -15.50
C ALA A 86 12.19 -13.73 -14.17
N GLU A 87 13.40 -13.16 -14.08
CA GLU A 87 13.83 -12.44 -12.88
C GLU A 87 13.05 -11.14 -12.68
N ARG A 88 12.85 -10.37 -13.76
CA ARG A 88 12.05 -9.15 -13.72
C ARG A 88 10.62 -9.44 -13.27
N GLU A 89 9.99 -10.46 -13.86
CA GLU A 89 8.64 -10.90 -13.47
C GLU A 89 8.57 -11.32 -12.00
N ARG A 90 9.61 -11.99 -11.48
CA ARG A 90 9.69 -12.35 -10.05
C ARG A 90 9.77 -11.12 -9.16
N ILE A 91 10.57 -10.12 -9.51
CA ILE A 91 10.68 -8.87 -8.75
C ILE A 91 9.33 -8.14 -8.72
N GLU A 92 8.69 -7.99 -9.88
CA GLU A 92 7.38 -7.34 -10.02
C GLU A 92 6.30 -8.10 -9.24
N SER A 93 6.24 -9.44 -9.37
CA SER A 93 5.31 -10.29 -8.61
C SER A 93 5.54 -10.20 -7.10
N SER A 94 6.81 -10.12 -6.65
CA SER A 94 7.11 -9.99 -5.22
C SER A 94 6.65 -8.65 -4.67
N ARG A 95 6.86 -7.57 -5.44
CA ARG A 95 6.35 -6.23 -5.11
C ARG A 95 4.83 -6.27 -5.00
N ASP A 96 4.15 -6.87 -5.98
CA ASP A 96 2.69 -6.87 -6.03
C ASP A 96 2.09 -7.64 -4.84
N ARG A 97 2.67 -8.78 -4.48
CA ARG A 97 2.28 -9.52 -3.25
C ARG A 97 2.53 -8.71 -1.98
N GLU A 98 3.61 -7.92 -1.92
CA GLU A 98 3.90 -7.05 -0.79
C GLU A 98 2.90 -5.89 -0.68
N LEU A 99 2.56 -5.26 -1.82
CA LEU A 99 1.54 -4.22 -1.88
C LEU A 99 0.16 -4.75 -1.48
N GLU A 100 -0.19 -5.96 -1.91
CA GLU A 100 -1.44 -6.60 -1.51
C GLU A 100 -1.48 -6.85 0.00
N ARG A 101 -0.41 -7.38 0.59
CA ARG A 101 -0.30 -7.56 2.06
C ARG A 101 -0.42 -6.25 2.83
N LEU A 102 0.28 -5.21 2.38
CA LEU A 102 0.22 -3.88 3.01
C LEU A 102 -1.18 -3.27 2.91
N ARG A 103 -1.91 -3.58 1.83
CA ARG A 103 -3.27 -3.07 1.61
C ARG A 103 -4.34 -3.84 2.39
N SER A 104 -4.16 -5.15 2.58
CA SER A 104 -5.11 -6.03 3.27
C SER A 104 -4.87 -6.17 4.77
N GLY A 105 -3.70 -5.74 5.28
CA GLY A 105 -3.29 -5.89 6.66
C GLY A 105 -2.64 -4.64 7.25
N GLY A 106 -3.28 -3.48 7.06
CA GLY A 106 -3.16 -2.34 7.98
C GLY A 106 -4.18 -2.46 9.10
#